data_AF-A0A9Q1HHN0-F1
#
_entry.id   AF-A0A9Q1HHN0-F1
#
_cell.length_a   1.000
_cell.length_b   1.000
_cell.length_c   1.000
_cell.angle_alpha   90.00
_cell.angle_beta   90.00
_cell.angle_gamma   90.00
#
_symmetry.space_group_name_H-M   'P 1'
#
loop_
_entity.id
_entity.type
_entity.pdbx_description
1 polymer ?
#
loop_
_entity_poly.entity_id
_entity_poly.type
_entity_poly.pdbx_seq_one_letter_code
_entity_poly.pdbx_strand_id
1 'polypeptide(L)' 'MLALGESLCKSVSLFGFYPYETDGLGNKVFTHYYQPDLENFHTWAHDFDAEYRMLTSMRDKGILEMVTSPCVEREK' A
#
# COMPACT_ATOMS: atom_id res chain seq x y z
N MET A 1 1.96 -4.65 11.30
CA MET A 1 2.54 -3.37 11.76
C MET A 1 1.50 -2.27 11.95
N LEU A 2 0.49 -2.16 11.08
CA LEU A 2 -0.52 -1.10 11.14
C LEU A 2 -1.16 -0.88 12.53
N ALA A 3 -1.68 -1.95 13.15
CA ALA A 3 -2.39 -1.85 14.44
C ALA A 3 -1.57 -1.16 15.54
N LEU A 4 -0.25 -1.40 15.56
CA LEU A 4 0.66 -0.73 16.49
C LEU A 4 0.84 0.75 16.13
N GLY A 5 0.99 1.06 14.83
CA GLY A 5 1.07 2.43 14.34
C GLY A 5 -0.17 3.25 14.69
N GLU A 6 -1.37 2.69 14.51
CA GLU A 6 -2.63 3.37 14.88
C GLU A 6 -2.76 3.61 16.39
N SER A 7 -2.18 2.73 17.21
CA SER A 7 -2.24 2.85 18.67
C SER A 7 -1.28 3.90 19.23
N LEU A 8 -0.19 4.20 18.50
CA LEU A 8 0.92 5.02 18.99
C LEU A 8 1.04 6.37 18.28
N CYS A 9 0.55 6.49 17.05
CA CYS A 9 0.71 7.68 16.23
C CYS A 9 -0.59 8.49 16.15
N LYS A 10 -0.47 9.81 16.10
CA LYS A 10 -1.61 10.71 15.85
C LYS A 10 -2.21 10.52 14.45
N SER A 11 -1.37 10.18 13.48
CA SER A 11 -1.72 9.93 12.08
C SER A 11 -0.78 8.89 11.50
N VAL A 12 -1.28 8.06 10.59
CA VAL A 12 -0.50 7.01 9.93
C VAL A 12 -0.59 7.20 8.41
N SER A 13 0.57 7.24 7.77
CA SER A 13 0.69 7.18 6.31
C SER A 13 1.36 5.86 5.92
N LEU A 14 0.68 5.07 5.08
CA LEU A 14 1.13 3.78 4.61
C LEU A 14 1.70 3.91 3.20
N PHE A 15 2.95 3.47 3.04
CA PHE A 15 3.68 3.43 1.78
C PHE A 15 4.02 1.98 1.42
N GLY A 16 4.14 1.70 0.12
CA GLY A 16 4.66 0.41 -0.38
C GLY A 16 3.71 -0.77 -0.22
N PHE A 17 2.43 -0.54 0.10
CA PHE A 17 1.42 -1.60 0.13
C PHE A 17 0.55 -1.54 -1.14
N TYR A 18 0.94 -2.33 -2.15
CA TYR A 18 0.23 -2.43 -3.43
C TYR A 18 0.40 -3.84 -4.00
N PRO A 19 -0.55 -4.77 -3.75
CA PRO A 19 -0.38 -6.18 -4.07
C PRO A 19 -0.87 -6.54 -5.47
N TYR A 20 -0.61 -5.67 -6.45
CA TYR A 20 -1.02 -5.90 -7.83
C TYR A 20 0.16 -5.67 -8.78
N GLU A 21 0.21 -6.47 -9.85
CA GLU A 21 1.25 -6.43 -10.87
C GLU A 21 1.14 -5.24 -11.83
N THR A 22 0.04 -4.49 -11.77
CA THR A 22 -0.26 -3.40 -12.71
C THR A 22 -0.92 -2.25 -11.98
N ASP A 23 -0.44 -1.04 -12.22
CA ASP A 23 -1.02 0.18 -11.65
C ASP A 23 -2.29 0.64 -12.40
N GLY A 24 -2.94 1.70 -11.91
CA GLY A 24 -4.13 2.28 -12.55
C GLY A 24 -3.90 2.89 -13.95
N LEU A 25 -2.65 3.00 -14.39
CA LEU A 25 -2.26 3.50 -15.72
C LEU A 25 -1.80 2.36 -16.65
N GLY A 26 -1.79 1.11 -16.18
CA GLY A 26 -1.32 -0.04 -16.96
C GLY A 26 0.19 -0.28 -16.86
N ASN A 27 0.93 0.47 -16.03
CA ASN A 27 2.35 0.22 -15.83
C ASN A 27 2.56 -1.01 -14.96
N LYS A 28 3.60 -1.78 -15.29
CA LYS A 28 4.01 -2.93 -14.51
C LYS A 28 4.59 -2.50 -13.16
N VAL A 29 4.12 -3.14 -12.08
CA VAL A 29 4.58 -2.92 -10.70
C VAL A 29 5.28 -4.17 -10.21
N PHE A 30 6.50 -4.00 -9.68
CA PHE A 30 7.26 -5.10 -9.09
C PHE A 30 6.80 -5.41 -7.67
N THR A 31 6.81 -6.69 -7.31
CA THR A 31 6.40 -7.21 -5.99
C THR A 31 7.17 -6.54 -4.86
N HIS A 32 8.47 -6.35 -5.06
CA HIS A 32 9.33 -5.63 -4.15
C HIS A 32 10.04 -4.48 -4.88
N TYR A 33 10.09 -3.31 -4.24
CA TYR A 33 10.69 -2.10 -4.82
C TYR A 33 12.19 -2.19 -5.12
N TYR A 34 12.87 -3.19 -4.56
CA TYR A 34 14.31 -3.42 -4.71
C TYR A 34 14.64 -4.60 -5.63
N GLN A 35 13.65 -5.33 -6.14
CA GLN A 35 13.88 -6.49 -7.00
C GLN A 35 13.82 -6.12 -8.49
N PRO A 36 14.62 -6.80 -9.33
CA PRO A 36 14.62 -6.58 -10.77
C PRO A 36 13.49 -7.30 -11.51
N ASP A 37 12.88 -8.34 -10.90
CA ASP A 37 11.93 -9.25 -11.53
C ASP A 37 10.56 -9.26 -10.83
N LEU A 38 9.52 -9.72 -11.53
CA LEU A 38 8.21 -9.98 -10.92
C LEU A 38 8.24 -11.31 -10.18
N GLU A 39 7.86 -11.28 -8.91
CA GLU A 39 7.51 -12.48 -8.16
C GLU A 39 5.99 -12.63 -8.08
N ASN A 40 5.52 -13.86 -7.85
CA ASN A 40 4.11 -14.12 -7.65
C ASN A 40 3.61 -13.38 -6.39
N PHE A 41 2.62 -12.50 -6.57
CA PHE A 41 1.98 -11.77 -5.48
C PHE A 41 1.09 -12.66 -4.60
N HIS A 42 0.72 -13.85 -5.09
CA HIS A 42 -0.12 -14.79 -4.36
C HIS A 42 0.72 -15.78 -3.55
N THR A 43 0.40 -15.84 -2.26
CA THR A 43 0.96 -16.78 -1.29
C THR A 43 -0.19 -17.44 -0.54
N TRP A 44 0.01 -18.68 -0.10
CA TRP A 44 -0.95 -19.40 0.74
C TRP A 44 -1.09 -18.79 2.14
N ALA A 45 -0.11 -17.99 2.57
CA ALA A 45 -0.04 -17.45 3.92
C ALA A 45 -0.85 -16.15 4.08
N HIS A 46 -1.18 -15.45 2.99
CA HIS A 46 -1.82 -14.12 3.04
C HIS A 46 -2.88 -13.95 1.95
N ASP A 47 -3.95 -13.25 2.31
CA ASP A 47 -4.92 -12.70 1.36
C ASP A 47 -4.67 -11.19 1.21
N PHE A 48 -3.67 -10.85 0.40
CA PHE A 48 -3.28 -9.45 0.21
C PHE A 48 -4.35 -8.61 -0.48
N ASP A 49 -5.24 -9.22 -1.25
CA ASP A 49 -6.35 -8.50 -1.86
C ASP A 49 -7.37 -8.09 -0.79
N ALA A 50 -7.73 -8.99 0.13
CA ALA A 50 -8.55 -8.64 1.28
C ALA A 50 -7.89 -7.57 2.17
N GLU A 51 -6.59 -7.67 2.43
CA GLU A 51 -5.83 -6.65 3.17
C GLU A 51 -5.86 -5.29 2.45
N TYR A 52 -5.62 -5.24 1.14
CA TYR A 52 -5.65 -4.00 0.36
C TYR A 52 -7.03 -3.36 0.35
N ARG A 53 -8.11 -4.14 0.18
CA ARG A 53 -9.49 -3.64 0.24
C ARG A 53 -9.81 -3.05 1.61
N MET A 54 -9.39 -3.71 2.70
CA MET A 54 -9.56 -3.21 4.06
C MET A 54 -8.86 -1.85 4.23
N LEU A 55 -7.58 -1.77 3.84
CA LEU A 55 -6.76 -0.55 3.93
C LEU A 55 -7.34 0.59 3.08
N THR A 56 -7.84 0.26 1.89
CA THR A 56 -8.53 1.22 1.00
C THR A 56 -9.78 1.78 1.67
N SER A 57 -10.61 0.94 2.30
CA SER A 57 -11.76 1.39 3.09
C SER A 57 -11.34 2.29 4.27
N MET A 58 -10.22 2.00 4.93
CA MET A 58 -9.69 2.85 6.00
C MET A 58 -9.23 4.22 5.48
N ARG A 59 -8.54 4.24 4.33
CA ARG A 59 -8.20 5.48 3.61
C ARG A 59 -9.43 6.29 3.27
N ASP A 60 -10.44 5.67 2.69
CA ASP A 60 -11.67 6.36 2.26
C ASP A 60 -12.46 6.93 3.45
N LYS A 61 -12.27 6.37 4.65
CA LYS A 61 -12.80 6.89 5.93
C LYS A 61 -11.91 7.95 6.60
N GLY A 62 -10.75 8.25 6.03
CA GLY A 62 -9.78 9.20 6.58
C GLY A 62 -9.04 8.68 7.83
N ILE A 63 -9.03 7.37 8.08
CA ILE A 63 -8.38 6.76 9.25
C ILE A 63 -6.85 6.74 9.06
N LEU A 64 -6.42 6.43 7.84
CA LEU A 64 -5.01 6.45 7.43
C LEU A 64 -4.88 7.11 6.07
N GLU A 65 -3.67 7.57 5.75
CA GLU A 65 -3.30 7.94 4.39
C GLU A 65 -2.66 6.73 3.70
N MET A 66 -3.12 6.37 2.51
CA MET A 66 -2.50 5.30 1.72
C MET A 66 -1.91 5.91 0.47
N VAL A 67 -0.59 5.85 0.34
CA VAL A 67 0.16 6.51 -0.74
C VAL A 67 0.53 5.49 -1.80
N THR A 68 -0.17 5.54 -2.93
CA THR A 68 0.05 4.66 -4.09
C THR A 68 0.42 5.41 -5.37
N SER A 69 0.62 6.74 -5.27
CA SER A 69 1.08 7.60 -6.35
C SER A 69 2.43 8.22 -5.99
N PRO A 70 3.20 8.71 -6.98
CA PRO A 70 4.39 9.52 -6.71
C PRO A 70 4.07 10.65 -5.72
N CYS A 71 4.96 10.85 -4.74
CA CYS A 71 4.81 11.95 -3.79
C CYS A 71 4.99 13.29 -4.50
N VAL A 72 4.19 14.28 -4.11
CA VAL A 72 4.38 15.69 -4.50
C VAL A 72 5.11 16.42 -3.37
N GLU A 73 5.94 17.40 -3.71
CA GLU A 73 6.47 18.30 -2.68
C GLU A 73 5.32 19.04 -2.02
N ARG A 74 5.34 19.11 -0.68
CA ARG A 74 4.38 19.93 0.06
C ARG A 74 4.85 21.38 0.01
N GLU A 75 3.98 22.29 -0.42
CA GLU A 75 4.19 23.72 -0.27
C GLU A 75 4.42 24.04 1.22
N LYS A 76 5.45 24.85 1.49
CA LYS A 76 5.91 25.17 2.85
C LYS A 76 5.02 26.19 3.54
#